data_AF-A0A9E5XSH4-F1
#
_entry.id   AF-A0A9E5XSH4-F1
#
_cell.length_a   1.000
_cell.length_b   1.000
_cell.length_c   1.000
_cell.angle_alpha   90.00
_cell.angle_beta   90.00
_cell.angle_gamma   90.00
#
_symmetry.space_group_name_H-M   'P 1'
#
loop_
_entity.id
_entity.type
_entity.pdbx_description
1 polymer ?
#
loop_
_entity_poly.entity_id
_entity_poly.type
_entity_poly.pdbx_seq_one_letter_code
_entity_poly.pdbx_strand_id
1 'polypeptide(L)'
;PEEIKKYKDLLAKHLVEPTDMELFVINTDGTNLRQVTHLGHANWAPFFHPSGKKIIFSSNYKTGTIPFNLYMINLDGTGLEQITFDPVFDAFPMFSYDGKKLVFGSNRNNNGTHDTNLFVAEWKD
;
A
#
# COMPACT_ATOMS: atom_id res chain seq x y z
N PRO A 1 -12.59 -5.38 -23.32
CA PRO A 1 -12.14 -5.38 -24.74
C PRO A 1 -11.14 -4.25 -25.04
N GLU A 2 -11.46 -3.03 -24.61
CA GLU A 2 -10.61 -1.84 -24.78
C GLU A 2 -9.38 -1.85 -23.87
N GLU A 3 -9.54 -2.12 -22.56
CA GLU A 3 -8.42 -2.25 -21.60
C GLU A 3 -7.38 -3.31 -22.04
N ILE A 4 -7.83 -4.46 -22.53
CA ILE A 4 -6.94 -5.53 -23.01
C ILE A 4 -6.14 -5.05 -24.24
N LYS A 5 -6.78 -4.29 -25.14
CA LYS A 5 -6.10 -3.73 -26.31
C LYS A 5 -5.07 -2.69 -25.89
N LYS A 6 -5.46 -1.74 -25.03
CA LYS A 6 -4.57 -0.71 -24.47
C LYS A 6 -3.35 -1.34 -23.79
N TYR A 7 -3.56 -2.37 -22.95
CA TYR A 7 -2.49 -3.13 -22.32
C TYR A 7 -1.54 -3.75 -23.34
N LYS A 8 -2.05 -4.45 -24.36
CA LYS A 8 -1.22 -5.07 -25.42
C LYS A 8 -0.45 -4.02 -26.25
N ASP A 9 -1.07 -2.89 -26.56
CA ASP A 9 -0.46 -1.80 -27.32
C ASP A 9 0.70 -1.14 -26.54
N LEU A 10 0.55 -0.99 -25.21
CA LEU A 10 1.62 -0.55 -24.32
C LEU A 10 2.73 -1.61 -24.23
N LEU A 11 2.35 -2.88 -24.05
CA LEU A 11 3.32 -3.97 -23.90
C LEU A 11 4.20 -4.11 -25.14
N ALA A 12 3.64 -3.92 -26.35
CA ALA A 12 4.38 -3.92 -27.62
C ALA A 12 5.41 -2.77 -27.72
N LYS A 13 5.26 -1.73 -26.90
CA LYS A 13 6.20 -0.60 -26.76
C LYS A 13 7.10 -0.75 -25.53
N HIS A 14 7.08 -1.90 -24.86
CA HIS A 14 7.73 -2.13 -23.56
C HIS A 14 7.24 -1.18 -22.45
N LEU A 15 5.96 -0.77 -22.51
CA LEU A 15 5.30 0.08 -21.53
C LEU A 15 4.22 -0.71 -20.77
N VAL A 16 3.92 -0.26 -19.56
CA VAL A 16 2.75 -0.68 -18.79
C VAL A 16 2.09 0.55 -18.18
N GLU A 17 0.77 0.52 -18.07
CA GLU A 17 -0.02 1.53 -17.36
C GLU A 17 -0.95 0.78 -16.42
N PRO A 18 -0.52 0.49 -15.18
CA PRO A 18 -1.43 -0.04 -14.18
C PRO A 18 -2.44 1.05 -13.83
N THR A 19 -3.70 0.83 -14.22
CA THR A 19 -4.81 1.73 -13.87
C THR A 19 -5.17 1.59 -12.39
N ASP A 20 -5.16 0.34 -11.91
CA ASP A 20 -5.43 -0.03 -10.53
C ASP A 20 -4.36 -1.03 -10.06
N MET A 21 -3.72 -0.72 -8.94
CA MET A 21 -2.79 -1.60 -8.26
C MET A 21 -3.45 -2.07 -6.98
N GLU A 22 -3.64 -3.37 -6.85
CA GLU A 22 -4.36 -3.99 -5.75
C GLU A 22 -3.47 -5.04 -5.06
N LEU A 23 -3.79 -5.32 -3.80
CA LEU A 23 -3.09 -6.31 -3.00
C LEU A 23 -3.69 -7.69 -3.20
N PHE A 24 -2.80 -8.65 -3.45
CA PHE A 24 -3.12 -10.07 -3.49
C PHE A 24 -2.28 -10.80 -2.46
N VAL A 25 -2.82 -11.89 -1.93
CA VAL A 25 -2.11 -12.82 -1.06
C VAL A 25 -2.18 -14.22 -1.65
N ILE A 26 -1.11 -14.97 -1.48
CA ILE A 26 -0.93 -16.31 -2.00
C ILE A 26 -0.15 -17.13 -0.96
N ASN A 27 -0.40 -18.44 -0.92
CA ASN A 27 0.41 -19.34 -0.12
C ASN A 27 1.81 -19.47 -0.75
N THR A 28 2.81 -19.86 0.06
CA THR A 28 4.19 -20.02 -0.40
C THR A 28 4.38 -21.14 -1.42
N ASP A 29 3.45 -22.10 -1.46
CA ASP A 29 3.38 -23.17 -2.46
C ASP A 29 2.66 -22.74 -3.75
N GLY A 30 2.23 -21.48 -3.85
CA GLY A 30 1.52 -20.93 -5.01
C GLY A 30 0.01 -21.18 -5.00
N THR A 31 -0.55 -21.81 -3.97
CA THR A 31 -1.98 -22.03 -3.87
C THR A 31 -2.71 -20.84 -3.23
N ASN A 32 -4.05 -20.84 -3.29
CA ASN A 32 -4.91 -19.87 -2.58
C ASN A 32 -4.62 -18.39 -2.91
N LEU A 33 -4.28 -18.10 -4.18
CA LEU A 33 -4.22 -16.73 -4.69
C LEU A 33 -5.59 -16.08 -4.54
N ARG A 34 -5.64 -14.96 -3.82
CA ARG A 34 -6.87 -14.16 -3.68
C ARG A 34 -6.53 -12.68 -3.55
N GLN A 35 -7.43 -11.86 -4.07
CA GLN A 35 -7.39 -10.41 -3.94
C GLN A 35 -7.86 -9.99 -2.54
N VAL A 36 -7.18 -9.03 -1.93
CA VAL A 36 -7.52 -8.47 -0.61
C VAL A 36 -8.20 -7.11 -0.75
N THR A 37 -7.62 -6.21 -1.55
CA THR A 37 -8.13 -4.84 -1.72
C THR A 37 -8.91 -4.70 -3.02
N HIS A 38 -9.97 -3.90 -2.98
CA HIS A 38 -10.85 -3.56 -4.10
C HIS A 38 -11.14 -2.06 -4.05
N LEU A 39 -10.08 -1.25 -4.02
CA LEU A 39 -10.13 0.18 -3.72
C LEU A 39 -9.98 1.06 -4.97
N GLY A 40 -9.50 0.47 -6.07
CA GLY A 40 -9.03 1.21 -7.23
C GLY A 40 -7.75 1.99 -6.91
N HIS A 41 -7.24 2.70 -7.92
CA HIS A 41 -6.02 3.51 -7.78
C HIS A 41 -4.83 2.67 -7.31
N ALA A 42 -3.84 3.28 -6.65
CA ALA A 42 -2.62 2.60 -6.25
C ALA A 42 -2.67 2.14 -4.79
N ASN A 43 -2.63 0.82 -4.56
CA ASN A 43 -2.53 0.17 -3.26
C ASN A 43 -1.29 -0.74 -3.26
N TRP A 44 -0.25 -0.38 -2.53
CA TRP A 44 1.09 -0.94 -2.73
C TRP A 44 1.97 -0.87 -1.47
N ALA A 45 3.21 -1.38 -1.59
CA ALA A 45 4.15 -1.56 -0.47
C ALA A 45 3.53 -2.23 0.78
N PRO A 46 2.90 -3.43 0.62
CA PRO A 46 2.27 -4.10 1.74
C PRO A 46 3.30 -4.68 2.71
N PHE A 47 2.92 -4.75 3.98
CA PHE A 47 3.63 -5.49 5.01
C PHE A 47 2.62 -6.19 5.93
N PHE A 48 2.88 -7.45 6.30
CA PHE A 48 2.03 -8.17 7.24
C PHE A 48 2.26 -7.65 8.66
N HIS A 49 1.19 -7.39 9.39
CA HIS A 49 1.29 -7.21 10.83
C HIS A 49 1.82 -8.51 11.49
N PRO A 50 2.68 -8.46 12.53
CA PRO A 50 3.24 -9.65 13.17
C PRO A 50 2.20 -10.64 13.73
N SER A 51 0.98 -10.18 13.99
CA SER A 51 -0.14 -11.08 14.36
C SER A 51 -0.60 -12.00 13.23
N GLY A 52 -0.20 -11.75 11.97
CA GLY A 52 -0.59 -12.49 10.79
C GLY A 52 -2.05 -12.27 10.36
N LYS A 53 -2.77 -11.32 10.94
CA LYS A 53 -4.22 -11.11 10.70
C LYS A 53 -4.54 -9.91 9.82
N LYS A 54 -3.61 -8.97 9.68
CA LYS A 54 -3.79 -7.69 9.00
C LYS A 54 -2.59 -7.38 8.09
N ILE A 55 -2.82 -6.57 7.06
CA ILE A 55 -1.80 -6.01 6.19
C ILE A 55 -1.83 -4.49 6.34
N ILE A 56 -0.68 -3.86 6.52
CA ILE A 56 -0.52 -2.41 6.38
C ILE A 56 0.06 -2.11 4.99
N PHE A 57 -0.38 -1.04 4.35
CA PHE A 57 0.00 -0.69 2.97
C PHE A 57 -0.17 0.79 2.70
N SER A 58 0.42 1.26 1.61
CA SER A 58 0.30 2.63 1.12
C SER A 58 -0.83 2.72 0.10
N SER A 59 -1.71 3.72 0.24
CA SER A 59 -2.79 3.94 -0.71
C SER A 59 -3.12 5.40 -0.95
N ASN A 60 -3.53 5.69 -2.19
CA ASN A 60 -4.15 6.94 -2.60
C ASN A 60 -5.62 6.77 -3.00
N TYR A 61 -6.30 5.70 -2.57
CA TYR A 61 -7.64 5.38 -3.06
C TYR A 61 -8.70 6.47 -2.81
N LYS A 62 -8.51 7.33 -1.80
CA LYS A 62 -9.42 8.45 -1.52
C LYS A 62 -9.23 9.66 -2.44
N THR A 63 -8.03 9.85 -2.98
CA THR A 63 -7.63 11.06 -3.71
C THR A 63 -7.35 10.79 -5.18
N GLY A 64 -7.02 9.55 -5.54
CA GLY A 64 -6.57 9.13 -6.87
C GLY A 64 -5.19 9.69 -7.27
N THR A 65 -4.54 10.46 -6.40
CA THR A 65 -3.27 11.14 -6.63
C THR A 65 -2.53 11.32 -5.29
N ILE A 66 -1.47 12.10 -5.23
CA ILE A 66 -0.80 12.45 -3.95
C ILE A 66 -1.81 13.22 -3.05
N PRO A 67 -1.85 12.98 -1.73
CA PRO A 67 -0.96 12.14 -0.94
C PRO A 67 -1.33 10.65 -0.92
N PHE A 68 -0.30 9.83 -0.69
CA PHE A 68 -0.47 8.46 -0.18
C PHE A 68 -0.50 8.50 1.34
N ASN A 69 -1.43 7.75 1.92
CA ASN A 69 -1.49 7.50 3.36
C ASN A 69 -1.34 6.01 3.63
N LEU A 70 -0.99 5.67 4.87
CA LEU A 70 -0.96 4.28 5.32
C LEU A 70 -2.37 3.82 5.70
N TYR A 71 -2.71 2.61 5.26
CA TYR A 71 -3.96 1.93 5.57
C TYR A 71 -3.68 0.52 6.07
N MET A 72 -4.60 0.00 6.87
CA MET A 72 -4.55 -1.36 7.37
C MET A 72 -5.85 -2.09 7.04
N ILE A 73 -5.76 -3.38 6.71
CA ILE A 73 -6.92 -4.19 6.30
C ILE A 73 -6.77 -5.63 6.80
N ASN A 74 -7.88 -6.31 7.08
CA ASN A 74 -7.88 -7.73 7.41
C ASN A 74 -7.55 -8.58 6.16
N LEU A 75 -7.05 -9.80 6.37
CA LEU A 75 -6.70 -10.72 5.26
C LEU A 75 -7.88 -11.21 4.41
N ASP A 76 -9.10 -11.00 4.87
CA ASP A 76 -10.34 -11.27 4.15
C ASP A 76 -10.86 -10.04 3.37
N GLY A 77 -10.13 -8.92 3.41
CA GLY A 77 -10.52 -7.66 2.76
C GLY A 77 -11.47 -6.79 3.56
N THR A 78 -11.84 -7.18 4.79
CA THR A 78 -12.70 -6.38 5.66
C THR A 78 -11.90 -5.43 6.56
N GLY A 79 -12.58 -4.52 7.26
CA GLY A 79 -11.98 -3.73 8.33
C GLY A 79 -10.90 -2.74 7.86
N LEU A 80 -11.07 -2.14 6.68
CA LEU A 80 -10.19 -1.10 6.18
C LEU A 80 -10.13 0.08 7.16
N GLU A 81 -8.92 0.45 7.56
CA GLU A 81 -8.62 1.48 8.54
C GLU A 81 -7.53 2.40 8.01
N GLN A 82 -7.67 3.71 8.19
CA GLN A 82 -6.64 4.68 7.85
C GLN A 82 -5.73 4.90 9.05
N ILE A 83 -4.41 4.80 8.85
CA ILE A 83 -3.40 4.88 9.91
C ILE A 83 -2.73 6.26 9.95
N THR A 84 -2.39 6.82 8.80
CA THR A 84 -1.83 8.17 8.70
C THR A 84 -2.80 9.12 8.02
N PHE A 85 -2.68 10.41 8.31
CA PHE A 85 -3.61 11.46 7.87
C PHE A 85 -2.90 12.70 7.34
N ASP A 86 -1.61 12.55 7.05
CA ASP A 86 -0.78 13.67 6.66
C ASP A 86 -1.15 14.11 5.22
N PRO A 87 -1.08 15.42 4.92
CA PRO A 87 -1.37 15.94 3.59
C PRO A 87 -0.23 15.68 2.59
N VAL A 88 0.77 14.92 3.00
CA VAL A 88 1.99 14.61 2.25
C VAL A 88 2.15 13.09 2.13
N PHE A 89 3.15 12.68 1.37
CA PHE A 89 3.41 11.27 1.10
C PHE A 89 3.83 10.49 2.36
N ASP A 90 3.13 9.40 2.65
CA ASP A 90 3.53 8.36 3.60
C ASP A 90 3.55 6.98 2.90
N ALA A 91 4.66 6.25 3.00
CA ALA A 91 4.79 4.92 2.40
C ALA A 91 5.81 3.99 3.07
N PHE A 92 5.97 2.79 2.51
CA PHE A 92 6.96 1.77 2.92
C PHE A 92 6.85 1.37 4.40
N PRO A 93 5.66 0.99 4.90
CA PRO A 93 5.49 0.60 6.28
C PRO A 93 6.17 -0.75 6.58
N MET A 94 6.82 -0.86 7.74
CA MET A 94 7.30 -2.14 8.27
C MET A 94 7.13 -2.19 9.79
N PHE A 95 6.58 -3.30 10.29
CA PHE A 95 6.48 -3.54 11.73
C PHE A 95 7.77 -4.15 12.29
N SER A 96 8.09 -3.80 13.54
CA SER A 96 9.05 -4.59 14.32
C SER A 96 8.52 -6.00 14.56
N TYR A 97 9.42 -6.95 14.77
CA TYR A 97 9.06 -8.36 14.99
C TYR A 97 8.07 -8.57 16.16
N ASP A 98 8.20 -7.76 17.21
CA ASP A 98 7.31 -7.80 18.39
C ASP A 98 6.00 -7.01 18.21
N GLY A 99 5.78 -6.37 17.06
CA GLY A 99 4.58 -5.59 16.75
C GLY A 99 4.47 -4.27 17.51
N LYS A 100 5.49 -3.86 18.27
CA LYS A 100 5.42 -2.66 19.12
C LYS A 100 5.84 -1.37 18.43
N LYS A 101 6.44 -1.46 17.24
CA LYS A 101 6.91 -0.30 16.49
C LYS A 101 6.57 -0.44 15.03
N LEU A 102 6.29 0.71 14.41
CA LEU A 102 6.13 0.86 12.98
C LEU A 102 7.21 1.82 12.48
N VAL A 103 7.98 1.42 11.47
CA VAL A 103 8.79 2.34 10.67
C VAL A 103 8.10 2.62 9.34
N PHE A 104 8.17 3.84 8.86
CA PHE A 104 7.64 4.23 7.55
C PHE A 104 8.40 5.44 6.98
N GLY A 105 8.38 5.59 5.66
CA GLY A 105 8.91 6.76 4.96
C GLY A 105 7.85 7.86 4.85
N SER A 106 8.25 9.11 5.10
CA SER A 106 7.34 10.24 4.98
C SER A 106 8.03 11.53 4.53
N ASN A 107 7.27 12.37 3.84
CA ASN A 107 7.68 13.73 3.48
C ASN A 107 7.25 14.77 4.54
N ARG A 108 6.77 14.33 5.72
CA ARG A 108 6.45 15.24 6.82
C ARG A 108 7.70 15.99 7.30
N ASN A 109 7.50 17.22 7.77
CA ASN A 109 8.54 18.07 8.34
C ASN A 109 9.76 18.31 7.43
N ASN A 110 9.57 18.28 6.10
CA ASN A 110 10.64 18.45 5.12
C ASN A 110 10.79 19.90 4.59
N ASN A 111 10.11 20.88 5.19
CA ASN A 111 10.13 22.30 4.78
C ASN A 111 9.80 22.54 3.29
N GLY A 112 9.00 21.67 2.66
CA GLY A 112 8.59 21.80 1.27
C GLY A 112 9.59 21.24 0.25
N THR A 113 10.62 20.52 0.69
CA THR A 113 11.50 19.77 -0.21
C THR A 113 10.80 18.50 -0.73
N HIS A 114 11.52 17.70 -1.52
CA HIS A 114 11.06 16.37 -1.95
C HIS A 114 11.69 15.24 -1.13
N ASP A 115 12.27 15.56 0.03
CA ASP A 115 12.96 14.56 0.85
C ASP A 115 11.94 13.64 1.52
N THR A 116 12.23 12.34 1.46
CA THR A 116 11.55 11.30 2.22
C THR A 116 12.44 10.87 3.37
N ASN A 117 11.98 11.09 4.60
CA ASN A 117 12.68 10.70 5.82
C ASN A 117 12.03 9.47 6.46
N LEU A 118 12.79 8.75 7.27
CA LEU A 118 12.28 7.61 8.04
C LEU A 118 11.75 8.06 9.40
N PHE A 119 10.55 7.61 9.72
CA PHE A 119 9.91 7.84 11.02
C PHE A 119 9.65 6.52 11.70
N VAL A 120 9.82 6.50 13.03
CA VAL A 120 9.49 5.36 13.88
C VAL A 120 8.42 5.80 14.87
N ALA A 121 7.34 5.05 14.93
CA ALA A 121 6.26 5.23 15.89
C ALA A 121 6.13 4.01 16.79
N GLU A 122 5.69 4.23 18.03
CA GLU A 122 5.16 3.14 18.87
C GLU A 122 3.79 2.75 18.35
N TRP A 123 3.54 1.44 18.23
CA TRP A 123 2.27 0.90 17.79
C TRP A 123 1.39 0.54 18.99
N LYS A 124 0.11 0.88 18.90
CA LYS A 124 -0.93 0.52 19.87
C LYS A 124 -2.14 0.02 19.10
N ASP A 125 -2.52 -1.23 19.36
CA ASP A 125 -3.74 -1.85 18.85
C ASP A 125 -5.01 -1.26 19.47
#